data_AF-A0A118JRR2-F1
#
_entry.id   AF-A0A118JRR2-F1
#
_cell.length_a   1.000
_cell.length_b   1.000
_cell.length_c   1.000
_cell.angle_alpha   90.00
_cell.angle_beta   90.00
_cell.angle_gamma   90.00
#
_symmetry.space_group_name_H-M   'P 1'
#
loop_
_entity.id
_entity.type
_entity.pdbx_description
1 polymer ?
#
loop_
_entity_poly.entity_id
_entity_poly.type
_entity_poly.pdbx_seq_one_letter_code
_entity_poly.pdbx_strand_id
1 'polypeptide(L)'
;MAMAMAMKLRFLPSYEHRFMSTPPPSSKPWCFSPTKLMIKIKSQTQSLQFKASSKKNRRPENVDGEFFVDHTCIDCDTCRWMAPYEGGKEMGASLSASSMEVFTRVDGMSVVSKQPSCQDEHLKALQALLSCPTSSIHTEKPAHNILEVQKTFPIPIDVERIPGVYHCGYHSEKSYGAASYLIVHPEGNILIDSPRYTERLACNIENMGGARYMFLTHRDDVADHQKWSERLSCERILHSTEVEASTNNVETKLNGCGPWSLNDDIQIIHTPGHTEVLSQQLDSVAMLLELEFEWMIPGHGRKAVYKDVEEKNSSIKAFLAAKQHTGYF
;
A
#
# COMPACT_ATOMS: atom_id res chain seq x y z
N MET A 1 12.01 15.92 -10.31
CA MET A 1 11.01 15.63 -11.38
C MET A 1 10.59 14.20 -11.13
N ALA A 2 9.33 13.81 -11.21
CA ALA A 2 8.80 12.45 -11.05
C ALA A 2 7.48 12.34 -11.86
N MET A 3 7.01 11.14 -12.17
CA MET A 3 5.92 10.88 -13.12
C MET A 3 5.21 9.63 -12.67
N ALA A 4 3.94 9.75 -12.29
CA ALA A 4 3.16 8.61 -11.82
C ALA A 4 2.63 7.77 -13.00
N MET A 5 2.53 6.46 -12.80
CA MET A 5 1.85 5.54 -13.70
C MET A 5 0.63 4.91 -13.03
N ALA A 6 -0.44 4.69 -13.79
CA ALA A 6 -1.63 4.00 -13.34
C ALA A 6 -1.70 2.58 -13.94
N MET A 7 -2.16 1.61 -13.16
CA MET A 7 -2.39 0.24 -13.64
C MET A 7 -3.89 -0.05 -13.73
N LYS A 8 -4.34 -0.56 -14.88
CA LYS A 8 -5.72 -0.98 -15.11
C LYS A 8 -5.80 -2.51 -15.17
N LEU A 9 -6.67 -3.08 -14.33
CA LEU A 9 -7.06 -4.49 -14.34
C LEU A 9 -8.35 -4.66 -15.16
N ARG A 10 -8.38 -5.62 -16.09
CA ARG A 10 -9.62 -6.06 -16.76
C ARG A 10 -10.06 -7.38 -16.14
N PHE A 11 -11.23 -7.40 -15.51
CA PHE A 11 -11.75 -8.59 -14.83
C PHE A 11 -12.27 -9.64 -15.83
N LEU A 12 -11.88 -10.91 -15.67
CA LEU A 12 -12.48 -12.05 -16.37
C LEU A 12 -13.47 -12.76 -15.42
N PRO A 13 -14.76 -12.97 -15.78
CA PRO A 13 -15.83 -13.27 -14.82
C PRO A 13 -15.86 -14.68 -14.21
N SER A 14 -14.81 -15.48 -14.31
CA SER A 14 -14.87 -16.87 -13.88
C SER A 14 -13.50 -17.45 -13.62
N TYR A 15 -13.00 -17.31 -12.39
CA TYR A 15 -11.97 -18.22 -11.90
C TYR A 15 -12.18 -18.50 -10.42
N GLU A 16 -12.67 -19.70 -10.12
CA GLU A 16 -12.68 -20.21 -8.75
C GLU A 16 -11.23 -20.27 -8.25
N HIS A 17 -10.98 -19.67 -7.07
CA HIS A 17 -9.71 -19.78 -6.36
C HIS A 17 -9.42 -21.24 -6.00
N ARG A 18 -8.79 -21.96 -6.93
CA ARG A 18 -8.15 -23.23 -6.61
C ARG A 18 -6.79 -22.89 -6.01
N PHE A 19 -6.68 -22.98 -4.68
CA PHE A 19 -5.39 -23.04 -4.00
C PHE A 19 -4.53 -24.09 -4.72
N MET A 20 -3.55 -23.65 -5.51
CA MET A 20 -2.63 -24.56 -6.20
C MET A 20 -1.62 -25.09 -5.20
N SER A 21 -1.94 -26.22 -4.60
CA SER A 21 -1.03 -27.05 -3.81
C SER A 21 -0.15 -27.93 -4.72
N THR A 22 0.56 -27.32 -5.67
CA THR A 22 1.56 -28.02 -6.49
C THR A 22 2.81 -27.14 -6.70
N PRO A 23 4.01 -27.62 -6.31
CA PRO A 23 5.26 -26.89 -6.59
C PRO A 23 5.52 -26.80 -8.11
N PRO A 24 6.23 -25.77 -8.59
CA PRO A 24 6.64 -25.69 -9.98
C PRO A 24 7.60 -26.85 -10.35
N PRO A 25 7.61 -27.30 -11.62
CA PRO A 25 8.45 -28.41 -12.05
C PRO A 25 9.94 -28.06 -11.97
N SER A 26 10.68 -29.00 -11.40
CA SER A 26 12.12 -28.96 -11.12
C SER A 26 12.98 -28.81 -12.37
N SER A 27 13.90 -27.85 -12.38
CA SER A 27 15.06 -27.82 -13.29
C SER A 27 16.36 -28.15 -12.54
N LYS A 28 16.72 -29.45 -12.60
CA LYS A 28 18.05 -30.11 -12.46
C LYS A 28 18.92 -29.90 -11.20
N PRO A 29 19.59 -30.96 -10.70
CA PRO A 29 20.27 -30.96 -9.41
C PRO A 29 21.68 -30.35 -9.51
N TRP A 30 21.99 -29.45 -8.58
CA TRP A 30 23.38 -29.07 -8.30
C TRP A 30 23.98 -30.05 -7.30
N CYS A 31 25.10 -30.67 -7.68
CA CYS A 31 25.89 -31.54 -6.83
C CYS A 31 26.77 -30.68 -5.92
N PHE A 32 26.50 -30.67 -4.61
CA PHE A 32 27.36 -30.01 -3.62
C PHE A 32 28.16 -31.07 -2.85
N SER A 33 29.49 -30.97 -2.96
CA SER A 33 30.47 -31.66 -2.12
C SER A 33 30.40 -31.15 -0.67
N PRO A 34 30.41 -32.03 0.36
CA PRO A 34 30.28 -31.62 1.74
C PRO A 34 31.63 -31.12 2.27
N THR A 35 31.92 -29.84 2.08
CA THR A 35 32.95 -29.17 2.88
C THR A 35 32.26 -28.51 4.07
N LYS A 36 32.46 -29.07 5.26
CA LYS A 36 31.95 -28.53 6.54
C LYS A 36 32.48 -27.10 6.74
N LEU A 37 31.70 -26.10 6.37
CA LEU A 37 31.87 -24.74 6.85
C LEU A 37 30.94 -24.55 8.05
N MET A 38 31.49 -24.67 9.26
CA MET A 38 30.78 -24.28 10.48
C MET A 38 30.62 -22.76 10.50
N ILE A 39 29.53 -22.27 9.92
CA ILE A 39 29.09 -20.89 10.13
C ILE A 39 28.42 -20.87 11.51
N LYS A 40 29.12 -20.26 12.46
CA LYS A 40 28.61 -19.96 13.80
C LYS A 40 27.51 -18.91 13.63
N ILE A 41 26.26 -19.35 13.45
CA ILE A 41 25.09 -18.48 13.42
C ILE A 41 24.97 -17.84 14.81
N LYS A 42 25.53 -16.63 14.96
CA LYS A 42 25.13 -15.76 16.06
C LYS A 42 23.68 -15.42 15.80
N SER A 43 22.80 -16.04 16.57
CA SER A 43 21.44 -15.54 16.82
C SER A 43 21.56 -14.07 17.23
N GLN A 44 21.42 -13.17 16.26
CA GLN A 44 21.11 -11.79 16.52
C GLN A 44 19.59 -11.70 16.56
N THR A 45 19.04 -12.15 17.68
CA THR A 45 17.78 -11.57 18.16
C THR A 45 18.06 -10.09 18.34
N GLN A 46 17.83 -9.28 17.31
CA GLN A 46 17.68 -7.85 17.50
C GLN A 46 16.39 -7.70 18.31
N SER A 47 16.56 -7.70 19.63
CA SER A 47 15.59 -7.14 20.54
C SER A 47 15.17 -5.80 19.97
N LEU A 48 13.91 -5.67 19.57
CA LEU A 48 13.24 -4.39 19.53
C LEU A 48 13.43 -3.79 20.92
N GLN A 49 14.44 -2.94 21.09
CA GLN A 49 14.60 -2.13 22.27
C GLN A 49 13.41 -1.18 22.28
N PHE A 50 12.30 -1.61 22.87
CA PHE A 50 11.26 -0.73 23.39
C PHE A 50 11.92 0.15 24.45
N LYS A 51 12.58 1.23 24.02
CA LYS A 51 13.01 2.28 24.92
C LYS A 51 11.73 2.85 25.53
N ALA A 52 11.70 2.90 26.86
CA ALA A 52 10.67 3.50 27.72
C ALA A 52 10.49 5.02 27.53
N SER A 53 10.73 5.54 26.32
CA SER A 53 10.75 6.95 25.94
C SER A 53 9.44 7.44 25.30
N SER A 54 8.54 6.56 24.87
CA SER A 54 7.36 6.95 24.07
C SER A 54 6.34 7.80 24.83
N LYS A 55 6.24 7.67 26.16
CA LYS A 55 5.33 8.52 26.96
C LYS A 55 5.69 10.02 26.90
N LYS A 56 6.96 10.37 26.66
CA LYS A 56 7.40 11.77 26.59
C LYS A 56 7.06 12.47 25.27
N ASN A 57 6.62 11.72 24.27
CA ASN A 57 6.24 12.27 22.96
C ASN A 57 4.73 12.15 22.68
N ARG A 58 3.91 11.65 23.63
CA ARG A 58 2.45 11.55 23.45
C ARG A 58 1.85 12.93 23.20
N ARG A 59 1.04 13.04 22.15
CA ARG A 59 0.29 14.26 21.88
C ARG A 59 -0.79 14.50 22.95
N PRO A 60 -0.94 15.73 23.48
CA PRO A 60 -1.96 16.02 24.49
C PRO A 60 -3.39 15.91 23.97
N GLU A 61 -3.59 15.97 22.65
CA GLU A 61 -4.91 15.87 22.01
C GLU A 61 -5.44 14.43 21.92
N ASN A 62 -4.64 13.41 22.26
CA ASN A 62 -5.15 12.05 22.39
C ASN A 62 -6.08 11.93 23.59
N VAL A 63 -7.16 11.16 23.46
CA VAL A 63 -7.90 10.69 24.64
C VAL A 63 -7.05 9.74 25.48
N ASP A 64 -7.36 9.65 26.77
CA ASP A 64 -6.72 8.70 27.68
C ASP A 64 -6.98 7.24 27.24
N GLY A 65 -6.00 6.38 27.51
CA GLY A 65 -6.09 4.95 27.22
C GLY A 65 -4.84 4.36 26.57
N GLU A 66 -4.99 3.10 26.15
CA GLU A 66 -3.91 2.24 25.65
C GLU A 66 -3.26 2.78 24.39
N PHE A 67 -4.06 3.12 23.37
CA PHE A 67 -3.58 3.64 22.09
C PHE A 67 -3.31 5.14 22.18
N PHE A 68 -2.21 5.58 21.57
CA PHE A 68 -1.91 7.00 21.41
C PHE A 68 -1.04 7.29 20.19
N VAL A 69 -1.15 8.50 19.64
CA VAL A 69 -0.26 9.04 18.62
C VAL A 69 0.74 10.00 19.25
N ASP A 70 2.00 9.93 18.84
CA ASP A 70 3.07 10.81 19.30
C ASP A 70 3.38 11.96 18.32
N HIS A 71 4.29 12.85 18.71
CA HIS A 71 4.67 14.03 17.93
C HIS A 71 5.52 13.72 16.68
N THR A 72 5.91 12.46 16.40
CA THR A 72 6.61 12.13 15.14
C THR A 72 5.65 11.87 13.99
N CYS A 73 4.34 12.04 14.22
CA CYS A 73 3.33 11.97 13.16
C CYS A 73 3.66 12.98 12.05
N ILE A 74 3.45 12.56 10.81
CA ILE A 74 3.64 13.38 9.60
C ILE A 74 2.33 13.62 8.84
N ASP A 75 1.19 13.35 9.48
CA ASP A 75 -0.14 13.54 8.88
C ASP A 75 -0.39 12.84 7.53
N CYS A 76 0.25 11.69 7.31
CA CYS A 76 0.12 10.88 6.08
C CYS A 76 -1.27 10.23 5.85
N ASP A 77 -2.27 10.51 6.70
CA ASP A 77 -3.64 9.96 6.64
C ASP A 77 -3.80 8.43 6.84
N THR A 78 -2.72 7.64 6.77
CA THR A 78 -2.72 6.16 6.84
C THR A 78 -3.67 5.59 7.89
N CYS A 79 -3.56 6.02 9.15
CA CYS A 79 -4.38 5.45 10.22
C CYS A 79 -5.87 5.74 10.09
N ARG A 80 -6.23 6.90 9.52
CA ARG A 80 -7.63 7.35 9.41
C ARG A 80 -8.38 6.58 8.33
N TRP A 81 -7.72 6.18 7.25
CA TRP A 81 -8.37 5.35 6.22
C TRP A 81 -8.23 3.85 6.46
N MET A 82 -7.24 3.39 7.24
CA MET A 82 -7.10 1.97 7.62
C MET A 82 -8.03 1.56 8.76
N ALA A 83 -8.35 2.49 9.67
CA ALA A 83 -9.31 2.27 10.75
C ALA A 83 -10.49 3.26 10.65
N PRO A 84 -11.26 3.23 9.54
CA PRO A 84 -12.39 4.11 9.36
C PRO A 84 -13.53 3.70 10.29
N TYR A 85 -14.43 4.65 10.59
CA TYR A 85 -15.67 4.33 11.26
C TYR A 85 -16.61 3.55 10.32
N GLU A 86 -17.23 2.47 10.80
CA GLU A 86 -18.03 1.56 9.97
C GLU A 86 -19.33 2.18 9.42
N GLY A 87 -19.81 3.30 9.97
CA GLY A 87 -20.96 4.04 9.43
C GLY A 87 -20.61 5.02 8.29
N GLY A 88 -19.35 5.09 7.87
CA GLY A 88 -18.86 6.01 6.83
C GLY A 88 -19.04 5.53 5.38
N LYS A 89 -19.82 4.47 5.12
CA LYS A 89 -20.12 4.05 3.73
C LYS A 89 -20.98 5.08 2.97
N GLU A 90 -21.55 6.07 3.64
CA GLU A 90 -22.31 7.15 3.01
C GLU A 90 -21.69 8.52 3.30
N MET A 91 -21.23 9.17 2.24
CA MET A 91 -20.76 10.55 2.25
C MET A 91 -21.97 11.47 2.51
N GLY A 92 -22.21 11.91 3.76
CA GLY A 92 -23.18 12.97 4.03
C GLY A 92 -24.05 12.91 5.30
N ALA A 93 -23.88 11.94 6.20
CA ALA A 93 -24.70 11.88 7.42
C ALA A 93 -24.04 12.60 8.61
N SER A 94 -24.83 13.43 9.30
CA SER A 94 -24.45 14.15 10.53
C SER A 94 -23.87 13.20 11.60
N LEU A 95 -22.66 13.52 12.07
CA LEU A 95 -21.93 12.74 13.08
C LEU A 95 -22.69 12.72 14.42
N SER A 96 -23.14 11.53 14.83
CA SER A 96 -23.52 11.26 16.21
C SER A 96 -22.27 10.96 17.06
N ALA A 97 -22.33 11.11 18.38
CA ALA A 97 -21.22 10.76 19.27
C ALA A 97 -20.83 9.25 19.21
N SER A 98 -21.74 8.39 18.75
CA SER A 98 -21.48 6.98 18.42
C SER A 98 -20.77 6.77 17.07
N SER A 99 -20.48 7.84 16.33
CA SER A 99 -19.89 7.86 15.00
C SER A 99 -18.45 8.35 14.95
N MET A 100 -17.77 8.38 16.09
CA MET A 100 -16.41 8.91 16.19
C MET A 100 -15.37 7.86 15.77
N GLU A 101 -14.52 8.22 14.82
CA GLU A 101 -13.37 7.39 14.37
C GLU A 101 -12.35 7.21 15.51
N VAL A 102 -11.61 6.08 15.50
CA VAL A 102 -10.50 5.84 16.44
C VAL A 102 -9.42 6.91 16.25
N PHE A 103 -9.08 7.22 15.00
CA PHE A 103 -8.12 8.25 14.64
C PHE A 103 -8.82 9.41 13.93
N THR A 104 -8.51 10.64 14.33
CA THR A 104 -8.95 11.86 13.63
C THR A 104 -7.78 12.83 13.45
N ARG A 105 -8.01 13.92 12.73
CA ARG A 105 -7.02 15.00 12.54
C ARG A 105 -7.32 16.15 13.50
N VAL A 106 -6.35 16.53 14.31
CA VAL A 106 -6.36 17.74 15.16
C VAL A 106 -5.05 18.47 14.94
N ASP A 107 -5.12 19.76 14.64
CA ASP A 107 -3.98 20.64 14.37
C ASP A 107 -3.01 20.08 13.32
N GLY A 108 -3.58 19.59 12.22
CA GLY A 108 -2.80 19.07 11.08
C GLY A 108 -2.05 17.78 11.35
N MET A 109 -2.41 17.02 12.40
CA MET A 109 -1.75 15.76 12.75
C MET A 109 -2.78 14.75 13.28
N SER A 110 -2.49 13.44 13.16
CA SER A 110 -3.38 12.41 13.70
C SER A 110 -3.36 12.36 15.24
N VAL A 111 -4.50 12.03 15.83
CA VAL A 111 -4.68 11.75 17.26
C VAL A 111 -5.59 10.54 17.44
N VAL A 112 -5.53 9.87 18.58
CA VAL A 112 -6.57 8.94 19.01
C VAL A 112 -7.73 9.76 19.61
N SER A 113 -8.86 9.84 18.91
CA SER A 113 -10.07 10.52 19.39
C SER A 113 -10.95 9.63 20.26
N LYS A 114 -10.89 8.31 20.08
CA LYS A 114 -11.60 7.30 20.86
C LYS A 114 -10.73 6.05 20.95
N GLN A 115 -10.68 5.41 22.11
CA GLN A 115 -10.04 4.09 22.22
C GLN A 115 -10.86 3.03 21.49
N PRO A 116 -10.21 2.05 20.81
CA PRO A 116 -10.92 0.90 20.26
C PRO A 116 -11.78 0.20 21.32
N SER A 117 -13.03 -0.06 20.97
CA SER A 117 -14.07 -0.57 21.88
C SER A 117 -14.55 -1.99 21.53
N CYS A 118 -14.18 -2.49 20.35
CA CYS A 118 -14.47 -3.85 19.91
C CYS A 118 -13.24 -4.51 19.27
N GLN A 119 -13.30 -5.83 19.04
CA GLN A 119 -12.19 -6.60 18.47
C GLN A 119 -11.80 -6.11 17.07
N ASP A 120 -12.77 -5.71 16.26
CA ASP A 120 -12.54 -5.20 14.90
C ASP A 120 -11.83 -3.84 14.91
N GLU A 121 -12.33 -2.86 15.69
CA GLU A 121 -11.67 -1.56 15.88
C GLU A 121 -10.23 -1.76 16.40
N HIS A 122 -10.03 -2.71 17.31
CA HIS A 122 -8.72 -3.01 17.88
C HIS A 122 -7.77 -3.64 16.83
N LEU A 123 -8.28 -4.56 16.01
CA LEU A 123 -7.52 -5.14 14.89
C LEU A 123 -7.09 -4.06 13.89
N LYS A 124 -8.03 -3.23 13.43
CA LYS A 124 -7.77 -2.13 12.49
C LYS A 124 -6.80 -1.11 13.06
N ALA A 125 -6.90 -0.79 14.36
CA ALA A 125 -5.95 0.10 15.04
C ALA A 125 -4.52 -0.48 15.08
N LEU A 126 -4.36 -1.79 15.31
CA LEU A 126 -3.06 -2.45 15.26
C LEU A 126 -2.51 -2.59 13.82
N GLN A 127 -3.38 -2.80 12.83
CA GLN A 127 -3.00 -2.77 11.42
C GLN A 127 -2.50 -1.37 11.01
N ALA A 128 -3.19 -0.32 11.45
CA ALA A 128 -2.76 1.07 11.28
C ALA A 128 -1.42 1.33 12.00
N LEU A 129 -1.22 0.80 13.21
CA LEU A 129 0.05 0.88 13.94
C LEU A 129 1.20 0.28 13.14
N LEU A 130 1.03 -0.94 12.61
CA LEU A 130 2.05 -1.62 11.81
C LEU A 130 2.33 -0.91 10.48
N SER A 131 1.33 -0.23 9.93
CA SER A 131 1.42 0.48 8.64
C SER A 131 1.83 1.95 8.77
N CYS A 132 1.92 2.49 9.98
CA CYS A 132 2.36 3.85 10.21
C CYS A 132 3.82 4.02 9.75
N PRO A 133 4.11 4.91 8.78
CA PRO A 133 5.42 5.01 8.17
C PRO A 133 6.51 5.44 9.18
N THR A 134 6.14 6.33 10.09
CA THR A 134 7.01 6.91 11.13
C THR A 134 6.89 6.21 12.48
N SER A 135 6.12 5.11 12.56
CA SER A 135 5.87 4.37 13.80
C SER A 135 5.38 5.25 14.97
N SER A 136 4.56 6.26 14.65
CA SER A 136 4.04 7.25 15.60
C SER A 136 2.82 6.80 16.40
N ILE A 137 2.27 5.63 16.08
CA ILE A 137 1.11 5.05 16.78
C ILE A 137 1.65 4.02 17.76
N HIS A 138 1.22 4.12 19.00
CA HIS A 138 1.74 3.31 20.11
C HIS A 138 0.61 2.71 20.92
N THR A 139 0.95 1.66 21.64
CA THR A 139 0.16 1.12 22.76
C THR A 139 0.96 1.30 24.06
N GLU A 140 0.30 1.50 25.20
CA GLU A 140 0.99 1.68 26.50
C GLU A 140 1.89 0.50 26.87
N LYS A 141 1.50 -0.70 26.45
CA LYS A 141 2.27 -1.94 26.57
C LYS A 141 2.31 -2.61 25.21
N PRO A 142 3.36 -3.40 24.89
CA PRO A 142 3.38 -4.18 23.67
C PRO A 142 2.10 -5.02 23.53
N ALA A 143 1.38 -4.84 22.41
CA ALA A 143 0.12 -5.54 22.17
C ALA A 143 0.34 -7.05 22.10
N HIS A 144 -0.36 -7.81 22.95
CA HIS A 144 -0.18 -9.25 23.11
C HIS A 144 -0.49 -10.05 21.83
N ASN A 145 -1.37 -9.53 20.98
CA ASN A 145 -1.81 -10.16 19.73
C ASN A 145 -1.09 -9.62 18.48
N ILE A 146 -0.04 -8.80 18.63
CA ILE A 146 0.62 -8.16 17.47
C ILE A 146 1.11 -9.18 16.44
N LEU A 147 1.59 -10.34 16.88
CA LEU A 147 2.06 -11.41 15.98
C LEU A 147 0.92 -12.00 15.12
N GLU A 148 -0.30 -12.05 15.65
CA GLU A 148 -1.47 -12.50 14.88
C GLU A 148 -1.91 -11.41 13.89
N VAL A 149 -1.85 -10.14 14.27
CA VAL A 149 -2.12 -9.02 13.36
C VAL A 149 -1.11 -8.98 12.21
N GLN A 150 0.16 -9.29 12.45
CA GLN A 150 1.15 -9.39 11.38
C GLN A 150 0.79 -10.44 10.32
N LYS A 151 0.05 -11.51 10.68
CA LYS A 151 -0.41 -12.54 9.74
C LYS A 151 -1.58 -12.09 8.86
N THR A 152 -2.26 -10.99 9.21
CA THR A 152 -3.36 -10.47 8.39
C THR A 152 -2.87 -9.71 7.16
N PHE A 153 -1.57 -9.41 7.07
CA PHE A 153 -0.99 -8.74 5.92
C PHE A 153 -0.44 -9.72 4.89
N PRO A 154 -0.57 -9.43 3.58
CA PRO A 154 -1.29 -8.28 3.01
C PRO A 154 -2.82 -8.43 3.18
N ILE A 155 -3.52 -7.32 3.42
CA ILE A 155 -4.96 -7.29 3.76
C ILE A 155 -5.78 -7.29 2.45
N PRO A 156 -6.75 -8.19 2.25
CA PRO A 156 -7.59 -8.18 1.05
C PRO A 156 -8.40 -6.87 0.98
N ILE A 157 -8.49 -6.26 -0.21
CA ILE A 157 -9.24 -5.01 -0.38
C ILE A 157 -10.75 -5.29 -0.41
N ASP A 158 -11.19 -6.16 -1.32
CA ASP A 158 -12.58 -6.60 -1.43
C ASP A 158 -12.58 -7.98 -2.09
N VAL A 159 -12.96 -9.00 -1.32
CA VAL A 159 -12.92 -10.40 -1.75
C VAL A 159 -14.04 -10.76 -2.72
N GLU A 160 -15.07 -9.93 -2.84
CA GLU A 160 -16.24 -10.19 -3.68
C GLU A 160 -16.10 -9.51 -5.04
N ARG A 161 -15.68 -8.25 -5.08
CA ARG A 161 -15.64 -7.42 -6.30
C ARG A 161 -14.27 -7.37 -6.98
N ILE A 162 -13.18 -7.44 -6.22
CA ILE A 162 -11.80 -7.43 -6.76
C ILE A 162 -10.94 -8.49 -6.05
N PRO A 163 -11.34 -9.78 -6.13
CA PRO A 163 -10.59 -10.86 -5.51
C PRO A 163 -9.14 -10.90 -6.03
N GLY A 164 -8.21 -11.25 -5.14
CA GLY A 164 -6.79 -11.31 -5.48
C GLY A 164 -6.03 -9.99 -5.35
N VAL A 165 -6.69 -8.87 -5.01
CA VAL A 165 -6.03 -7.58 -4.75
C VAL A 165 -5.92 -7.33 -3.25
N TYR A 166 -4.69 -7.09 -2.78
CA TYR A 166 -4.36 -6.91 -1.37
C TYR A 166 -3.57 -5.63 -1.13
N HIS A 167 -3.83 -4.98 0.00
CA HIS A 167 -3.02 -3.88 0.54
C HIS A 167 -1.91 -4.43 1.44
N CYS A 168 -0.65 -4.11 1.15
CA CYS A 168 0.48 -4.68 1.87
C CYS A 168 0.66 -4.14 3.30
N GLY A 169 0.12 -2.96 3.61
CA GLY A 169 0.46 -2.24 4.83
C GLY A 169 1.95 -1.87 4.88
N TYR A 170 2.50 -1.78 6.09
CA TYR A 170 3.92 -1.50 6.34
C TYR A 170 4.46 -0.34 5.48
N HIS A 171 3.78 0.80 5.47
CA HIS A 171 4.23 1.92 4.66
C HIS A 171 5.61 2.43 5.12
N SER A 172 6.30 3.12 4.22
CA SER A 172 7.64 3.63 4.46
C SER A 172 7.62 5.14 4.68
N GLU A 173 8.40 5.62 5.63
CA GLU A 173 8.71 7.05 5.77
C GLU A 173 9.41 7.61 4.51
N LYS A 174 10.19 6.78 3.81
CA LYS A 174 10.90 7.17 2.58
C LYS A 174 9.97 7.52 1.41
N SER A 175 8.73 7.02 1.44
CA SER A 175 7.68 7.27 0.45
C SER A 175 6.52 8.07 1.05
N TYR A 176 6.78 8.82 2.13
CA TYR A 176 5.75 9.60 2.85
C TYR A 176 4.48 8.81 3.21
N GLY A 177 4.59 7.50 3.41
CA GLY A 177 3.45 6.65 3.71
C GLY A 177 2.65 6.16 2.50
N ALA A 178 3.25 6.10 1.30
CA ALA A 178 2.61 5.50 0.13
C ALA A 178 2.22 4.04 0.39
N ALA A 179 1.02 3.69 -0.05
CA ALA A 179 0.45 2.36 0.03
C ALA A 179 0.92 1.53 -1.16
N SER A 180 1.34 0.31 -0.86
CA SER A 180 1.71 -0.69 -1.87
C SER A 180 0.68 -1.83 -1.90
N TYR A 181 0.61 -2.52 -3.02
CA TYR A 181 -0.41 -3.53 -3.27
C TYR A 181 0.17 -4.82 -3.82
N LEU A 182 -0.43 -5.96 -3.47
CA LEU A 182 -0.13 -7.24 -4.09
C LEU A 182 -1.34 -7.67 -4.93
N ILE A 183 -1.09 -8.01 -6.18
CA ILE A 183 -2.08 -8.64 -7.06
C ILE A 183 -1.65 -10.10 -7.23
N VAL A 184 -2.49 -11.01 -6.73
CA VAL A 184 -2.31 -12.45 -6.94
C VAL A 184 -2.84 -12.80 -8.32
N HIS A 185 -1.97 -13.32 -9.17
CA HIS A 185 -2.26 -13.51 -10.59
C HIS A 185 -1.71 -14.87 -11.09
N PRO A 186 -2.47 -15.63 -11.92
CA PRO A 186 -2.05 -16.97 -12.38
C PRO A 186 -0.71 -17.01 -13.12
N GLU A 187 -0.34 -15.95 -13.84
CA GLU A 187 0.95 -15.88 -14.55
C GLU A 187 2.12 -15.37 -13.69
N GLY A 188 1.85 -15.13 -12.41
CA GLY A 188 2.80 -14.62 -11.43
C GLY A 188 2.28 -13.34 -10.79
N ASN A 189 2.35 -13.30 -9.46
CA ASN A 189 1.87 -12.16 -8.68
C ASN A 189 2.68 -10.88 -8.98
N ILE A 190 2.04 -9.74 -8.76
CA ILE A 190 2.62 -8.42 -9.01
C ILE A 190 2.59 -7.60 -7.72
N LEU A 191 3.75 -7.12 -7.30
CA LEU A 191 3.89 -6.15 -6.20
C LEU A 191 3.91 -4.73 -6.80
N ILE A 192 2.87 -3.94 -6.54
CA ILE A 192 2.77 -2.54 -6.93
C ILE A 192 3.38 -1.68 -5.83
N ASP A 193 4.40 -0.91 -6.18
CA ASP A 193 5.25 -0.12 -5.30
C ASP A 193 5.91 -0.92 -4.17
N SER A 194 6.78 -0.26 -3.41
CA SER A 194 7.58 -0.95 -2.39
C SER A 194 7.14 -0.58 -0.97
N PRO A 195 6.58 -1.52 -0.18
CA PRO A 195 6.39 -1.31 1.25
C PRO A 195 7.75 -1.31 1.96
N ARG A 196 7.79 -0.79 3.19
CA ARG A 196 8.94 -0.99 4.07
C ARG A 196 9.16 -2.49 4.26
N TYR A 197 10.39 -2.96 4.02
CA TYR A 197 10.68 -4.39 4.08
C TYR A 197 10.56 -4.92 5.51
N THR A 198 9.85 -6.04 5.66
CA THR A 198 9.85 -6.85 6.89
C THR A 198 9.89 -8.33 6.53
N GLU A 199 10.63 -9.12 7.31
CA GLU A 199 10.68 -10.59 7.12
C GLU A 199 9.29 -11.23 7.21
N ARG A 200 8.39 -10.69 8.04
CA ARG A 200 7.04 -11.21 8.20
C ARG A 200 6.19 -11.01 6.95
N LEU A 201 6.14 -9.79 6.41
CA LEU A 201 5.40 -9.53 5.18
C LEU A 201 6.00 -10.30 4.01
N ALA A 202 7.33 -10.40 3.92
CA ALA A 202 8.00 -11.16 2.87
C ALA A 202 7.61 -12.65 2.91
N CYS A 203 7.71 -13.29 4.08
CA CYS A 203 7.26 -14.67 4.26
C CYS A 203 5.77 -14.85 3.92
N ASN A 204 4.91 -13.90 4.27
CA ASN A 204 3.49 -13.98 3.94
C ASN A 204 3.26 -13.92 2.42
N ILE A 205 3.94 -13.00 1.72
CA ILE A 205 3.86 -12.88 0.26
C ILE A 205 4.42 -14.15 -0.42
N GLU A 206 5.51 -14.72 0.06
CA GLU A 206 6.04 -16.01 -0.43
C GLU A 206 5.03 -17.15 -0.28
N ASN A 207 4.35 -17.23 0.87
CA ASN A 207 3.29 -18.21 1.09
C ASN A 207 2.07 -18.00 0.17
N MET A 208 1.90 -16.80 -0.39
CA MET A 208 0.88 -16.47 -1.39
C MET A 208 1.37 -16.67 -2.84
N GLY A 209 2.55 -17.25 -3.05
CA GLY A 209 3.13 -17.49 -4.37
C GLY A 209 4.26 -16.53 -4.77
N GLY A 210 4.73 -15.69 -3.85
CA GLY A 210 5.80 -14.72 -4.09
C GLY A 210 5.32 -13.54 -4.94
N ALA A 211 6.25 -12.91 -5.66
CA ALA A 211 5.96 -11.94 -6.72
C ALA A 211 6.90 -12.20 -7.90
N ARG A 212 6.34 -12.27 -9.10
CA ARG A 212 7.11 -12.34 -10.34
C ARG A 212 7.59 -10.95 -10.76
N TYR A 213 6.69 -9.97 -10.64
CA TYR A 213 6.96 -8.59 -11.02
C TYR A 213 6.85 -7.66 -9.81
N MET A 214 7.66 -6.61 -9.82
CA MET A 214 7.46 -5.43 -8.99
C MET A 214 7.33 -4.21 -9.89
N PHE A 215 6.13 -3.64 -9.94
CA PHE A 215 5.90 -2.43 -10.72
C PHE A 215 6.05 -1.21 -9.80
N LEU A 216 7.03 -0.36 -10.11
CA LEU A 216 7.28 0.89 -9.39
C LEU A 216 6.63 2.03 -10.18
N THR A 217 5.64 2.69 -9.59
CA THR A 217 4.79 3.67 -10.28
C THR A 217 5.52 4.97 -10.58
N HIS A 218 6.41 5.41 -9.68
CA HIS A 218 7.31 6.55 -9.84
C HIS A 218 8.49 6.48 -8.86
N ARG A 219 9.47 7.38 -9.03
CA ARG A 219 10.71 7.37 -8.24
C ARG A 219 10.54 7.63 -6.74
N ASP A 220 9.47 8.30 -6.34
CA ASP A 220 9.26 8.66 -4.92
C ASP A 220 8.80 7.44 -4.08
N ASP A 221 8.21 6.41 -4.72
CA ASP A 221 7.58 5.27 -4.04
C ASP A 221 8.39 3.97 -4.14
N VAL A 222 9.72 4.12 -4.25
CA VAL A 222 10.67 3.00 -4.44
C VAL A 222 11.29 2.47 -3.13
N ALA A 223 10.85 2.95 -1.97
CA ALA A 223 11.35 2.69 -0.62
C ALA A 223 12.43 1.59 -0.45
N ASP A 224 12.04 0.33 -0.24
CA ASP A 224 12.94 -0.81 0.01
C ASP A 224 12.97 -1.78 -1.19
N HIS A 225 12.74 -1.27 -2.40
CA HIS A 225 12.55 -2.06 -3.64
C HIS A 225 13.67 -3.10 -3.87
N GLN A 226 14.93 -2.74 -3.59
CA GLN A 226 16.08 -3.64 -3.75
C GLN A 226 15.99 -4.86 -2.83
N LYS A 227 15.63 -4.69 -1.55
CA LYS A 227 15.48 -5.81 -0.59
C LYS A 227 14.38 -6.76 -1.02
N TRP A 228 13.27 -6.21 -1.50
CA TRP A 228 12.15 -6.98 -2.00
C TRP A 228 12.49 -7.76 -3.26
N SER A 229 13.18 -7.14 -4.22
CA SER A 229 13.66 -7.82 -5.43
C SER A 229 14.66 -8.93 -5.12
N GLU A 230 15.60 -8.70 -4.19
CA GLU A 230 16.52 -9.74 -3.73
C GLU A 230 15.80 -10.90 -3.04
N ARG A 231 14.80 -10.59 -2.20
CA ARG A 231 14.07 -11.62 -1.44
C ARG A 231 13.15 -12.45 -2.32
N LEU A 232 12.38 -11.81 -3.20
CA LEU A 232 11.36 -12.46 -4.03
C LEU A 232 11.91 -12.90 -5.40
N SER A 233 13.12 -12.48 -5.76
CA SER A 233 13.68 -12.64 -7.12
C SER A 233 12.76 -12.08 -8.21
N CYS A 234 12.05 -10.99 -7.91
CA CYS A 234 11.10 -10.37 -8.83
C CYS A 234 11.77 -9.38 -9.78
N GLU A 235 11.25 -9.31 -11.00
CA GLU A 235 11.65 -8.34 -12.03
C GLU A 235 11.02 -6.98 -11.73
N ARG A 236 11.83 -5.94 -11.55
CA ARG A 236 11.33 -4.58 -11.34
C ARG A 236 11.11 -3.89 -12.67
N ILE A 237 9.95 -3.25 -12.76
CA ILE A 237 9.49 -2.50 -13.92
C ILE A 237 9.32 -1.05 -13.47
N LEU A 238 9.97 -0.12 -14.15
CA LEU A 238 9.88 1.32 -13.88
C LEU A 238 9.95 2.08 -15.20
N HIS A 239 9.28 3.23 -15.29
CA HIS A 239 9.41 4.06 -16.48
C HIS A 239 10.80 4.70 -16.56
N SER A 240 11.36 4.77 -17.77
CA SER A 240 12.72 5.28 -18.03
C SER A 240 12.95 6.70 -17.52
N THR A 241 11.94 7.57 -17.55
CA THR A 241 12.03 8.95 -17.03
C THR A 241 12.06 9.00 -15.50
N GLU A 242 11.61 7.94 -14.83
CA GLU A 242 11.56 7.78 -13.38
C GLU A 242 12.79 7.07 -12.80
N VAL A 243 13.71 6.65 -13.66
CA VAL A 243 14.95 6.02 -13.22
C VAL A 243 15.84 7.06 -12.54
N GLU A 244 16.30 6.72 -11.34
CA GLU A 244 17.30 7.47 -10.58
C GLU A 244 18.53 6.59 -10.30
N ALA A 245 19.50 7.14 -9.56
CA ALA A 245 20.72 6.41 -9.22
C ALA A 245 20.43 5.10 -8.46
N SER A 246 19.43 5.08 -7.58
CA SER A 246 19.01 3.89 -6.80
C SER A 246 18.27 2.84 -7.62
N THR A 247 17.64 3.23 -8.73
CA THR A 247 16.83 2.36 -9.59
C THR A 247 17.45 2.16 -10.97
N ASN A 248 18.73 2.52 -11.15
CA ASN A 248 19.41 2.40 -12.44
C ASN A 248 19.54 0.95 -12.93
N ASN A 249 19.47 -0.02 -12.02
CA ASN A 249 19.61 -1.44 -12.23
C ASN A 249 18.26 -2.18 -12.32
N VAL A 250 17.12 -1.46 -12.35
CA VAL A 250 15.83 -2.10 -12.60
C VAL A 250 15.87 -2.87 -13.92
N GLU A 251 15.25 -4.03 -13.90
CA GLU A 251 15.38 -5.05 -14.93
C GLU A 251 14.68 -4.62 -16.23
N THR A 252 13.51 -3.99 -16.11
CA THR A 252 12.75 -3.46 -17.25
C THR A 252 12.49 -1.96 -17.11
N LYS A 253 12.90 -1.21 -18.13
CA LYS A 253 12.69 0.24 -18.26
C LYS A 253 11.71 0.52 -19.38
N LEU A 254 10.51 0.97 -19.03
CA LEU A 254 9.48 1.32 -20.01
C LEU A 254 9.85 2.63 -20.72
N ASN A 255 9.65 2.69 -22.04
CA ASN A 255 9.92 3.87 -22.86
C ASN A 255 8.69 4.20 -23.70
N GLY A 256 8.45 5.49 -23.94
CA GLY A 256 7.31 5.98 -24.73
C GLY A 256 6.11 6.36 -23.86
N CYS A 257 4.92 6.41 -24.46
CA CYS A 257 3.70 6.84 -23.77
C CYS A 257 2.74 5.69 -23.44
N GLY A 258 3.14 4.44 -23.69
CA GLY A 258 2.28 3.28 -23.51
C GLY A 258 1.02 3.31 -24.40
N PRO A 259 -0.03 2.57 -24.03
CA PRO A 259 -0.05 1.63 -22.90
C PRO A 259 0.89 0.44 -23.15
N TRP A 260 1.33 -0.21 -22.07
CA TRP A 260 2.05 -1.48 -22.14
C TRP A 260 1.19 -2.58 -21.52
N SER A 261 1.18 -3.75 -22.12
CA SER A 261 0.55 -4.93 -21.52
C SER A 261 1.59 -5.70 -20.73
N LEU A 262 1.31 -5.93 -19.44
CA LEU A 262 2.10 -6.86 -18.62
C LEU A 262 1.63 -8.31 -18.85
N ASN A 263 0.31 -8.46 -19.04
CA ASN A 263 -0.42 -9.70 -19.30
C ASN A 263 -1.65 -9.36 -20.18
N ASP A 264 -2.43 -10.36 -20.58
CA ASP A 264 -3.66 -10.15 -21.38
C ASP A 264 -4.71 -9.29 -20.66
N ASP A 265 -4.72 -9.31 -19.32
CA ASP A 265 -5.70 -8.66 -18.46
C ASP A 265 -5.13 -7.48 -17.63
N ILE A 266 -3.82 -7.18 -17.77
CA ILE A 266 -3.13 -6.12 -17.03
C ILE A 266 -2.47 -5.13 -17.98
N GLN A 267 -2.92 -3.87 -17.91
CA GLN A 267 -2.37 -2.76 -18.68
C GLN A 267 -1.73 -1.71 -17.76
N ILE A 268 -0.53 -1.28 -18.15
CA ILE A 268 0.18 -0.15 -17.56
C ILE A 268 -0.04 1.06 -18.45
N ILE A 269 -0.55 2.14 -17.86
CA ILE A 269 -0.92 3.38 -18.55
C ILE A 269 -0.04 4.50 -18.03
N HIS A 270 0.64 5.19 -18.94
CA HIS A 270 1.45 6.35 -18.59
C HIS A 270 0.55 7.55 -18.29
N THR A 271 0.68 8.13 -17.11
CA THR A 271 -0.13 9.28 -16.65
C THR A 271 0.77 10.37 -16.06
N PRO A 272 1.53 11.10 -16.89
CA PRO A 272 2.45 12.12 -16.41
C PRO A 272 1.70 13.28 -15.74
N GLY A 273 2.41 14.14 -15.01
CA GLY A 273 1.81 15.30 -14.35
C GLY A 273 1.86 15.32 -12.82
N HIS A 274 2.13 14.19 -12.15
CA HIS A 274 2.26 14.18 -10.68
C HIS A 274 3.37 15.14 -10.17
N THR A 275 4.41 15.35 -10.96
CA THR A 275 5.52 16.26 -10.63
C THR A 275 5.82 17.25 -11.76
N GLU A 276 4.91 17.36 -12.73
CA GLU A 276 4.98 18.32 -13.83
C GLU A 276 3.88 19.39 -13.69
N VAL A 277 3.67 20.17 -14.74
CA VAL A 277 2.75 21.31 -14.73
C VAL A 277 1.30 20.84 -14.57
N LEU A 278 0.51 21.59 -13.80
CA LEU A 278 -0.91 21.30 -13.50
C LEU A 278 -1.74 20.92 -14.73
N SER A 279 -1.53 21.57 -15.87
CA SER A 279 -2.25 21.27 -17.12
C SER A 279 -2.10 19.80 -17.53
N GLN A 280 -0.88 19.27 -17.44
CA GLN A 280 -0.58 17.89 -17.82
C GLN A 280 -1.17 16.89 -16.83
N GLN A 281 -1.25 17.26 -15.55
CA GLN A 281 -1.95 16.45 -14.55
C GLN A 281 -3.45 16.36 -14.86
N LEU A 282 -4.08 17.49 -15.25
CA LEU A 282 -5.50 17.51 -15.62
C LEU A 282 -5.75 16.71 -16.91
N ASP A 283 -4.84 16.76 -17.89
CA ASP A 283 -4.92 15.94 -19.09
C ASP A 283 -4.87 14.45 -18.76
N SER A 284 -3.95 14.04 -17.88
CA SER A 284 -3.88 12.64 -17.38
C SER A 284 -5.13 12.21 -16.62
N VAL A 285 -5.74 13.10 -15.83
CA VAL A 285 -7.02 12.80 -15.17
C VAL A 285 -8.14 12.68 -16.20
N ALA A 286 -8.16 13.52 -17.25
CA ALA A 286 -9.16 13.43 -18.32
C ALA A 286 -9.08 12.10 -19.09
N MET A 287 -7.88 11.53 -19.27
CA MET A 287 -7.71 10.20 -19.88
C MET A 287 -8.46 9.08 -19.14
N LEU A 288 -8.72 9.23 -17.83
CA LEU A 288 -9.48 8.25 -17.04
C LEU A 288 -10.95 8.15 -17.46
N LEU A 289 -11.49 9.15 -18.17
CA LEU A 289 -12.85 9.11 -18.73
C LEU A 289 -13.00 8.04 -19.81
N GLU A 290 -11.91 7.76 -20.55
CA GLU A 290 -11.87 6.75 -21.62
C GLU A 290 -11.71 5.32 -21.08
N LEU A 291 -11.45 5.17 -19.78
CA LEU A 291 -11.24 3.87 -19.15
C LEU A 291 -12.50 3.41 -18.43
N GLU A 292 -13.00 2.22 -18.75
CA GLU A 292 -14.04 1.57 -17.95
C GLU A 292 -13.44 0.96 -16.67
N PHE A 293 -13.75 1.54 -15.50
CA PHE A 293 -13.38 1.01 -14.18
C PHE A 293 -14.32 1.52 -13.09
N GLU A 294 -14.43 0.75 -12.01
CA GLU A 294 -15.26 1.06 -10.83
C GLU A 294 -14.43 1.28 -9.55
N TRP A 295 -13.17 0.83 -9.54
CA TRP A 295 -12.28 0.96 -8.40
C TRP A 295 -11.11 1.89 -8.74
N MET A 296 -10.85 2.86 -7.86
CA MET A 296 -9.64 3.68 -7.89
C MET A 296 -8.90 3.48 -6.57
N ILE A 297 -7.71 2.89 -6.66
CA ILE A 297 -6.89 2.52 -5.51
C ILE A 297 -5.61 3.38 -5.58
N PRO A 298 -5.48 4.44 -4.76
CA PRO A 298 -4.38 5.37 -4.86
C PRO A 298 -3.18 4.96 -4.00
N GLY A 299 -1.97 5.42 -4.35
CA GLY A 299 -0.80 5.31 -3.47
C GLY A 299 -0.97 6.09 -2.15
N HIS A 300 -1.76 7.17 -2.15
CA HIS A 300 -2.08 7.91 -0.92
C HIS A 300 -3.58 8.17 -0.76
N GLY A 301 -4.06 8.10 0.48
CA GLY A 301 -5.43 8.46 0.85
C GLY A 301 -6.43 7.31 0.68
N ARG A 302 -7.71 7.70 0.58
CA ARG A 302 -8.84 6.77 0.57
C ARG A 302 -9.07 6.20 -0.82
N LYS A 303 -9.34 4.90 -0.89
CA LYS A 303 -9.84 4.22 -2.09
C LYS A 303 -11.21 4.80 -2.48
N ALA A 304 -11.46 4.93 -3.77
CA ALA A 304 -12.79 5.28 -4.28
C ALA A 304 -13.41 4.07 -4.97
N VAL A 305 -14.69 3.85 -4.70
CA VAL A 305 -15.48 2.78 -5.29
C VAL A 305 -16.74 3.40 -5.87
N TYR A 306 -16.92 3.22 -7.17
CA TYR A 306 -18.08 3.70 -7.89
C TYR A 306 -19.08 2.55 -8.04
N LYS A 307 -20.35 2.91 -8.09
CA LYS A 307 -21.47 2.02 -8.40
C LYS A 307 -21.39 1.52 -9.84
N ASP A 308 -21.04 2.42 -10.76
CA ASP A 308 -20.93 2.15 -12.19
C ASP A 308 -20.01 3.17 -12.89
N VAL A 309 -19.75 2.96 -14.18
CA VAL A 309 -18.89 3.82 -15.00
C VAL A 309 -19.48 5.23 -15.17
N GLU A 310 -20.82 5.39 -15.10
CA GLU A 310 -21.48 6.69 -15.24
C GLU A 310 -21.24 7.57 -14.01
N GLU A 311 -21.36 6.99 -12.80
CA GLU A 311 -21.02 7.67 -11.55
C GLU A 311 -19.55 8.07 -11.53
N LYS A 312 -18.65 7.14 -11.91
CA LYS A 312 -17.21 7.42 -12.05
C LYS A 312 -16.97 8.61 -12.99
N ASN A 313 -17.56 8.59 -14.18
CA ASN A 313 -17.40 9.66 -15.17
C ASN A 313 -17.97 10.99 -14.67
N SER A 314 -19.09 10.97 -13.96
CA SER A 314 -19.70 12.17 -13.38
C SER A 314 -18.79 12.78 -12.31
N SER A 315 -18.20 11.96 -11.44
CA SER A 315 -17.25 12.38 -10.41
C SER A 315 -15.99 13.03 -11.02
N ILE A 316 -15.38 12.38 -12.02
CA ILE A 316 -14.17 12.90 -12.69
C ILE A 316 -14.47 14.21 -13.44
N LYS A 317 -15.59 14.30 -14.16
CA LYS A 317 -16.01 15.55 -14.84
C LYS A 317 -16.22 16.70 -13.86
N ALA A 318 -16.86 16.44 -12.72
CA ALA A 318 -17.05 17.44 -11.68
C ALA A 318 -15.71 17.94 -11.11
N PHE A 319 -14.74 17.03 -10.88
CA PHE A 319 -13.40 17.38 -10.46
C PHE A 319 -12.66 18.26 -11.50
N LEU A 320 -12.66 17.84 -12.76
CA LEU A 320 -12.01 18.58 -13.85
C LEU A 320 -12.60 19.99 -13.99
N ALA A 321 -13.92 20.13 -13.97
CA ALA A 321 -14.59 21.43 -14.02
C ALA A 321 -14.19 22.33 -12.84
N ALA A 322 -14.20 21.80 -11.61
CA ALA A 322 -13.81 22.55 -10.42
C ALA A 322 -12.36 23.07 -10.48
N LYS A 323 -11.44 22.29 -11.07
CA LYS A 323 -10.02 22.66 -11.18
C LYS A 323 -9.72 23.60 -12.36
N GLN A 324 -10.47 23.52 -13.45
CA GLN A 324 -10.35 24.48 -14.56
C GLN A 324 -10.81 25.90 -14.17
N HIS A 325 -11.78 26.01 -13.25
CA HIS A 325 -12.32 27.30 -12.82
C HIS A 325 -11.54 28.01 -11.71
N THR A 326 -10.67 27.31 -10.98
CA THR A 326 -10.02 27.86 -9.78
C THR A 326 -8.69 28.55 -10.02
N GLY A 327 -8.00 28.30 -11.14
CA GLY A 327 -6.82 29.08 -11.60
C GLY A 327 -5.60 29.13 -10.65
N TYR A 328 -5.70 28.64 -9.42
CA TYR A 328 -4.67 28.63 -8.38
C TYR A 328 -4.88 27.44 -7.44
N PHE A 329 -3.76 26.83 -7.02
CA PHE A 329 -3.65 25.99 -5.83
C PHE A 329 -2.95 26.78 -4.73
#